data_AF-A0A8J6Y8M1-F1
#
_entry.id   AF-A0A8J6Y8M1-F1
#
_cell.length_a   1.000
_cell.length_b   1.000
_cell.length_c   1.000
_cell.angle_alpha   90.00
_cell.angle_beta   90.00
_cell.angle_gamma   90.00
#
_symmetry.space_group_name_H-M   'P 1'
#
loop_
_entity.id
_entity.type
_entity.pdbx_description
1 polymer ?
#
loop_
_entity_poly.entity_id
_entity_poly.type
_entity_poly.pdbx_seq_one_letter_code
_entity_poly.pdbx_strand_id
1 'polypeptide(L)'
;MRKQALWIALAVAVVVLVSFSAQAQDHAYVGAAKCKMCHKVQYASWETTTHAKATEEAKASTDREFSTDCLKCHATNASEDFAGVQCEACHGAGADFKKMSIMKDRATAEANGLNIPTQATCAGCHTGDDHAKSVVIADNLNNKAAIHDFKNPPGE
;
A
#
# COMPACT_ATOMS: atom_id res chain seq x y z
N MET A 1 3.35 -53.47 -6.79
CA MET A 1 2.42 -52.84 -5.83
C MET A 1 3.12 -52.07 -4.70
N ARG A 2 3.90 -52.70 -3.81
CA ARG A 2 4.59 -51.98 -2.69
C ARG A 2 5.51 -50.83 -3.11
N LYS A 3 6.28 -50.98 -4.19
CA LYS A 3 7.16 -49.92 -4.71
C LYS A 3 6.37 -48.73 -5.25
N GLN A 4 5.27 -48.97 -5.96
CA GLN A 4 4.41 -47.90 -6.50
C GLN A 4 3.72 -47.10 -5.39
N ALA A 5 3.29 -47.76 -4.31
CA ALA A 5 2.76 -47.07 -3.12
C ALA A 5 3.80 -46.17 -2.44
N LEU A 6 5.07 -46.58 -2.41
CA LEU A 6 6.17 -45.76 -1.87
C LEU A 6 6.49 -44.54 -2.75
N TRP A 7 6.46 -44.68 -4.07
CA TRP A 7 6.66 -43.55 -5.00
C TRP A 7 5.51 -42.55 -4.94
N ILE A 8 4.27 -43.02 -4.79
CA ILE A 8 3.09 -42.15 -4.61
C ILE A 8 3.16 -41.43 -3.27
N ALA A 9 3.51 -42.11 -2.18
CA ALA A 9 3.66 -41.49 -0.87
C ALA A 9 4.76 -40.41 -0.86
N LEU A 10 5.89 -40.66 -1.54
CA LEU A 10 6.98 -39.68 -1.65
C LEU A 10 6.56 -38.47 -2.50
N ALA A 11 5.86 -38.68 -3.61
CA ALA A 11 5.35 -37.59 -4.45
C ALA A 11 4.32 -36.72 -3.71
N VAL A 12 3.41 -37.33 -2.93
CA VAL A 12 2.45 -36.60 -2.09
C VAL A 12 3.16 -35.80 -1.00
N ALA A 13 4.17 -36.37 -0.34
CA ALA A 13 4.96 -35.66 0.69
C ALA A 13 5.70 -34.44 0.12
N VAL A 14 6.25 -34.55 -1.09
CA VAL A 14 6.91 -33.42 -1.77
C VAL A 14 5.90 -32.33 -2.15
N VAL A 15 4.71 -32.69 -2.64
CA VAL A 15 3.66 -31.71 -2.97
C VAL A 15 3.18 -30.96 -1.72
N VAL A 16 2.98 -31.64 -0.59
CA VAL A 16 2.55 -31.01 0.68
C VAL A 16 3.62 -30.06 1.24
N LEU A 17 4.90 -30.40 1.11
CA LEU A 17 6.01 -29.54 1.57
C LEU A 17 6.17 -28.27 0.74
N VAL A 18 5.84 -28.31 -0.56
CA VAL A 18 5.93 -27.13 -1.44
C VAL A 18 4.79 -26.14 -1.19
N SER A 19 3.61 -26.60 -0.76
CA SER A 19 2.45 -25.74 -0.47
C SER A 19 2.57 -24.90 0.80
N PHE A 20 3.46 -25.26 1.75
CA PHE A 20 3.60 -24.54 3.02
C PHE A 20 4.50 -23.28 2.92
N SER A 21 5.28 -23.15 1.86
CA SER A 21 6.32 -22.11 1.76
C SER A 21 5.84 -20.79 1.14
N ALA A 22 4.57 -20.69 0.74
CA ALA A 22 4.05 -19.57 -0.05
C ALA A 22 2.84 -18.87 0.59
N GLN A 23 2.73 -18.86 1.92
CA GLN A 23 1.78 -17.96 2.57
C GLN A 23 2.40 -16.56 2.58
N ALA A 24 1.89 -15.67 1.72
CA ALA A 24 2.10 -14.24 1.88
C ALA A 24 1.60 -13.86 3.28
N GLN A 25 2.46 -13.22 4.08
CA GLN A 25 2.04 -12.70 5.38
C GLN A 25 1.12 -11.51 5.14
N ASP A 26 -0.13 -11.62 5.56
CA ASP A 26 -1.05 -10.48 5.59
C ASP A 26 -0.58 -9.52 6.69
N HIS A 27 0.03 -8.42 6.29
CA HIS A 27 0.44 -7.34 7.18
C HIS A 27 -0.77 -6.47 7.54
N ALA A 28 -0.91 -6.10 8.83
CA ALA A 28 -2.05 -5.30 9.28
C ALA A 28 -1.84 -3.80 9.04
N TYR A 29 -2.91 -3.12 8.63
CA TYR A 29 -2.95 -1.66 8.52
C TYR A 29 -3.09 -1.01 9.89
N VAL A 30 -2.42 0.13 10.10
CA VAL A 30 -2.37 0.83 11.39
C VAL A 30 -2.87 2.27 11.36
N GLY A 31 -3.05 2.82 10.17
CA GLY A 31 -3.50 4.19 9.92
C GLY A 31 -2.40 5.24 10.06
N ALA A 32 -2.55 6.34 9.32
CA ALA A 32 -1.60 7.46 9.27
C ALA A 32 -1.28 8.06 10.65
N ALA A 33 -2.21 8.01 11.60
CA ALA A 33 -2.00 8.49 12.97
C ALA A 33 -0.83 7.77 13.68
N LYS A 34 -0.59 6.49 13.38
CA LYS A 34 0.57 5.76 13.92
C LYS A 34 1.87 6.19 13.25
N CYS A 35 1.83 6.49 11.95
CA CYS A 35 2.97 7.01 11.20
C CYS A 35 3.39 8.41 11.72
N LYS A 36 2.42 9.27 12.05
CA LYS A 36 2.62 10.63 12.59
C LYS A 36 3.51 10.68 13.82
N MET A 37 3.50 9.65 14.66
CA MET A 37 4.27 9.64 15.91
C MET A 37 5.77 9.86 15.66
N CYS A 38 6.30 9.33 14.56
CA CYS A 38 7.70 9.50 14.14
C CYS A 38 7.86 10.40 12.90
N HIS A 39 6.92 10.35 11.95
CA HIS A 39 6.99 11.07 10.66
C HIS A 39 6.11 12.31 10.64
N LYS A 40 6.32 13.22 11.58
CA LYS A 40 5.47 14.41 11.77
C LYS A 40 5.46 15.35 10.57
N VAL A 41 6.61 15.54 9.93
CA VAL A 41 6.77 16.46 8.78
C VAL A 41 6.02 15.92 7.57
N GLN A 42 6.21 14.64 7.25
CA GLN A 42 5.54 13.97 6.14
C GLN A 42 4.03 13.92 6.40
N TYR A 43 3.61 13.59 7.62
CA TYR A 43 2.20 13.59 8.00
C TYR A 43 1.57 14.98 7.81
N ALA A 44 2.20 16.04 8.31
CA ALA A 44 1.66 17.39 8.20
C ALA A 44 1.55 17.86 6.75
N SER A 45 2.50 17.47 5.89
CA SER A 45 2.41 17.72 4.45
C SER A 45 1.30 16.89 3.80
N TRP A 46 1.26 15.58 4.05
CA TRP A 46 0.24 14.66 3.53
C TRP A 46 -1.18 15.13 3.86
N GLU A 47 -1.44 15.53 5.11
CA GLU A 47 -2.77 15.93 5.60
C GLU A 47 -3.39 17.08 4.79
N THR A 48 -2.57 17.86 4.08
CA THR A 48 -3.02 18.95 3.21
C THR A 48 -3.37 18.53 1.78
N THR A 49 -2.92 17.34 1.35
CA THR A 49 -3.01 16.85 -0.03
C THR A 49 -4.43 16.44 -0.42
N THR A 50 -4.66 16.32 -1.74
CA THR A 50 -5.88 15.72 -2.29
C THR A 50 -6.02 14.26 -1.90
N HIS A 51 -4.92 13.50 -1.78
CA HIS A 51 -4.94 12.11 -1.35
C HIS A 51 -5.47 11.94 0.09
N ALA A 52 -5.06 12.80 1.03
CA ALA A 52 -5.60 12.77 2.39
C ALA A 52 -7.11 13.01 2.44
N LYS A 53 -7.65 13.76 1.49
CA LYS A 53 -9.07 14.14 1.41
C LYS A 53 -9.90 13.25 0.49
N ALA A 54 -9.27 12.24 -0.14
CA ALA A 54 -9.85 11.53 -1.27
C ALA A 54 -11.22 10.88 -0.99
N THR A 55 -11.45 10.34 0.21
CA THR A 55 -12.75 9.74 0.59
C THR A 55 -13.84 10.80 0.68
N GLU A 56 -13.56 11.92 1.35
CA GLU A 56 -14.53 12.99 1.52
C GLU A 56 -14.90 13.62 0.18
N GLU A 57 -13.93 13.85 -0.70
CA GLU A 57 -14.17 14.36 -2.06
C GLU A 57 -15.00 13.37 -2.89
N ALA A 58 -14.76 12.06 -2.77
CA ALA A 58 -15.57 11.05 -3.46
C ALA A 58 -17.02 11.03 -2.96
N LYS A 59 -17.23 11.20 -1.65
CA LYS A 59 -18.57 11.27 -1.05
C LYS A 59 -19.32 12.56 -1.43
N ALA A 60 -18.59 13.65 -1.63
CA ALA A 60 -19.14 14.95 -2.00
C ALA A 60 -19.36 15.13 -3.51
N SER A 61 -18.82 14.24 -4.34
CA SER A 61 -18.89 14.35 -5.80
C SER A 61 -20.33 14.28 -6.30
N THR A 62 -20.67 15.15 -7.26
CA THR A 62 -21.92 15.10 -8.02
C THR A 62 -21.79 14.37 -9.36
N ASP A 63 -20.58 14.05 -9.77
CA ASP A 63 -20.31 13.42 -11.07
C ASP A 63 -20.63 11.93 -11.04
N ARG A 64 -20.59 11.32 -9.86
CA ARG A 64 -20.92 9.91 -9.62
C ARG A 64 -21.48 9.72 -8.22
N GLU A 65 -22.51 8.90 -8.10
CA GLU A 65 -23.03 8.48 -6.80
C GLU A 65 -21.97 7.67 -6.03
N PHE A 66 -21.74 8.04 -4.77
CA PHE A 66 -20.80 7.34 -3.92
C PHE A 66 -21.26 5.90 -3.65
N SER A 67 -20.34 4.96 -3.75
CA SER A 67 -20.55 3.55 -3.42
C SER A 67 -19.31 2.96 -2.77
N THR A 68 -19.43 1.77 -2.19
CA THR A 68 -18.29 1.05 -1.59
C THR A 68 -17.17 0.77 -2.60
N ASP A 69 -17.47 0.69 -3.90
CA ASP A 69 -16.46 0.52 -4.93
C ASP A 69 -15.54 1.74 -5.08
N CYS A 70 -16.00 2.94 -4.74
CA CYS A 70 -15.18 4.16 -4.74
C CYS A 70 -14.00 4.03 -3.77
N LEU A 71 -14.17 3.29 -2.66
CA LEU A 71 -13.15 3.12 -1.63
C LEU A 71 -11.91 2.38 -2.13
N LYS A 72 -12.01 1.59 -3.21
CA LYS A 72 -10.86 0.90 -3.83
C LYS A 72 -9.72 1.85 -4.20
N CYS A 73 -10.06 3.09 -4.57
CA CYS A 73 -9.09 4.14 -4.91
C CYS A 73 -9.09 5.32 -3.93
N HIS A 74 -10.23 5.61 -3.30
CA HIS A 74 -10.39 6.81 -2.47
C HIS A 74 -10.19 6.58 -0.98
N ALA A 75 -9.95 5.34 -0.54
CA ALA A 75 -9.60 5.01 0.84
C ALA A 75 -8.47 3.99 0.88
N THR A 76 -7.74 3.97 1.99
CA THR A 76 -6.69 2.97 2.19
C THR A 76 -7.33 1.64 2.53
N ASN A 77 -6.80 0.54 1.97
CA ASN A 77 -7.32 -0.81 2.19
C ASN A 77 -8.83 -0.93 1.87
N ALA A 78 -9.35 -0.11 0.96
CA ALA A 78 -10.76 -0.07 0.57
C ALA A 78 -11.77 -0.02 1.75
N SER A 79 -11.38 0.63 2.86
CA SER A 79 -12.20 0.72 4.07
C SER A 79 -12.34 2.17 4.55
N GLU A 80 -13.55 2.53 4.97
CA GLU A 80 -13.81 3.83 5.60
C GLU A 80 -13.07 4.02 6.92
N ASP A 81 -12.70 2.92 7.61
CA ASP A 81 -11.84 2.98 8.81
C ASP A 81 -10.47 3.62 8.52
N PHE A 82 -10.06 3.60 7.25
CA PHE A 82 -8.85 4.23 6.76
C PHE A 82 -9.17 5.25 5.65
N ALA A 83 -10.12 6.14 5.93
CA ALA A 83 -10.49 7.23 5.03
C ALA A 83 -9.27 8.03 4.52
N GLY A 84 -9.30 8.33 3.23
CA GLY A 84 -8.22 8.94 2.45
C GLY A 84 -7.22 7.91 1.90
N VAL A 85 -6.47 8.32 0.88
CA VAL A 85 -5.26 7.63 0.43
C VAL A 85 -4.14 7.99 1.41
N GLN A 86 -3.99 7.17 2.45
CA GLN A 86 -3.05 7.35 3.55
C GLN A 86 -1.65 6.85 3.17
N CYS A 87 -0.72 6.94 4.13
CA CYS A 87 0.66 6.47 3.97
C CYS A 87 0.72 5.03 3.42
N GLU A 88 -0.09 4.13 3.98
CA GLU A 88 -0.05 2.69 3.72
C GLU A 88 -0.67 2.30 2.36
N ALA A 89 -1.40 3.20 1.70
CA ALA A 89 -1.87 2.97 0.33
C ALA A 89 -0.70 2.92 -0.68
N CYS A 90 0.37 3.68 -0.38
CA CYS A 90 1.57 3.70 -1.20
C CYS A 90 2.71 2.86 -0.59
N HIS A 91 2.85 2.92 0.73
CA HIS A 91 3.99 2.34 1.46
C HIS A 91 3.74 0.96 2.06
N GLY A 92 2.58 0.35 1.80
CA GLY A 92 2.23 -0.95 2.37
C GLY A 92 1.79 -0.87 3.84
N ALA A 93 1.23 -1.98 4.34
CA ALA A 93 0.65 -2.06 5.67
C ALA A 93 1.73 -2.02 6.78
N GLY A 94 1.58 -1.09 7.71
CA GLY A 94 2.65 -0.63 8.59
C GLY A 94 2.81 -1.34 9.91
N ALA A 95 1.97 -2.34 10.25
CA ALA A 95 2.01 -2.97 11.57
C ALA A 95 3.38 -3.54 11.95
N ASP A 96 4.08 -4.12 10.97
CA ASP A 96 5.36 -4.79 11.20
C ASP A 96 6.55 -3.85 11.04
N PHE A 97 6.56 -3.01 10.00
CA PHE A 97 7.68 -2.09 9.79
C PHE A 97 7.68 -0.83 10.67
N LYS A 98 6.57 -0.48 11.35
CA LYS A 98 6.54 0.69 12.26
C LYS A 98 7.39 0.56 13.53
N LYS A 99 7.98 -0.61 13.80
CA LYS A 99 8.83 -0.81 14.98
C LYS A 99 10.15 -0.07 14.76
N MET A 100 10.61 0.72 15.73
CA MET A 100 11.86 1.49 15.63
C MET A 100 13.08 0.63 15.26
N SER A 101 13.12 -0.62 15.74
CA SER A 101 14.18 -1.57 15.42
C SER A 101 14.19 -2.02 13.96
N ILE A 102 13.04 -1.92 13.27
CA ILE A 102 12.84 -2.32 11.87
C ILE A 102 12.92 -1.10 10.95
N MET A 103 12.13 -0.04 11.20
CA MET A 103 12.05 1.12 10.28
C MET A 103 13.38 1.83 10.02
N LYS A 104 14.32 1.75 10.97
CA LYS A 104 15.62 2.43 10.86
C LYS A 104 16.51 1.85 9.76
N ASP A 105 16.21 0.62 9.33
CA ASP A 105 16.90 -0.06 8.25
C ASP A 105 15.92 -0.34 7.10
N ARG A 106 16.20 0.24 5.93
CA ARG A 106 15.31 0.15 4.76
C ARG A 106 15.07 -1.31 4.36
N ALA A 107 16.13 -2.10 4.22
CA ALA A 107 16.03 -3.47 3.73
C ALA A 107 15.20 -4.34 4.69
N THR A 108 15.39 -4.16 6.00
CA THR A 108 14.59 -4.83 7.02
C THR A 108 13.13 -4.37 6.98
N ALA A 109 12.87 -3.08 6.79
CA ALA A 109 11.51 -2.58 6.65
C ALA A 109 10.80 -3.14 5.41
N GLU A 110 11.48 -3.19 4.26
CA GLU A 110 10.96 -3.78 3.02
C GLU A 110 10.66 -5.27 3.19
N ALA A 111 11.53 -6.01 3.87
CA ALA A 111 11.29 -7.41 4.24
C ALA A 111 10.11 -7.61 5.22
N ASN A 112 9.60 -6.53 5.82
CA ASN A 112 8.47 -6.53 6.76
C ASN A 112 7.27 -5.73 6.22
N GLY A 113 7.14 -5.61 4.90
CA GLY A 113 5.93 -5.09 4.25
C GLY A 113 6.00 -3.63 3.81
N LEU A 114 7.12 -2.92 4.03
CA LEU A 114 7.31 -1.59 3.46
C LEU A 114 7.40 -1.70 1.94
N ASN A 115 6.55 -0.95 1.24
CA ASN A 115 6.64 -0.76 -0.20
C ASN A 115 7.27 0.59 -0.53
N ILE A 116 8.17 0.60 -1.51
CA ILE A 116 8.70 1.85 -2.07
C ILE A 116 7.88 2.15 -3.32
N PRO A 117 7.08 3.24 -3.32
CA PRO A 117 6.16 3.49 -4.41
C PRO A 117 6.88 3.56 -5.75
N THR A 118 6.33 2.85 -6.73
CA THR A 118 6.77 2.91 -8.13
C THR A 118 5.64 3.47 -8.98
N GLN A 119 5.87 3.60 -10.29
CA GLN A 119 4.80 3.93 -11.24
C GLN A 119 3.61 2.96 -11.11
N ALA A 120 3.85 1.68 -10.83
CA ALA A 120 2.79 0.69 -10.67
C ALA A 120 1.90 0.97 -9.45
N THR A 121 2.47 1.52 -8.37
CA THR A 121 1.70 1.94 -7.20
C THR A 121 0.68 3.02 -7.57
N CYS A 122 1.10 4.01 -8.35
CA CYS A 122 0.20 5.06 -8.84
C CYS A 122 -0.85 4.51 -9.81
N ALA A 123 -0.42 3.66 -10.74
CA ALA A 123 -1.28 3.07 -11.77
C ALA A 123 -2.38 2.15 -11.21
N GLY A 124 -2.26 1.68 -9.97
CA GLY A 124 -3.32 0.92 -9.31
C GLY A 124 -4.62 1.70 -9.14
N CYS A 125 -4.55 3.04 -9.06
CA CYS A 125 -5.72 3.92 -9.00
C CYS A 125 -5.79 4.87 -10.20
N HIS A 126 -4.65 5.30 -10.73
CA HIS A 126 -4.53 6.24 -11.84
C HIS A 126 -4.40 5.51 -13.18
N THR A 127 -5.43 4.74 -13.54
CA THR A 127 -5.40 3.87 -14.73
C THR A 127 -5.57 4.64 -16.05
N GLY A 128 -6.22 5.80 -16.02
CA GLY A 128 -6.61 6.52 -17.24
C GLY A 128 -7.99 6.12 -17.79
N ASP A 129 -8.66 5.16 -17.14
CA ASP A 129 -9.95 4.61 -17.55
C ASP A 129 -11.09 5.16 -16.68
N ASP A 130 -12.31 5.17 -17.23
CA ASP A 130 -13.51 5.67 -16.54
C ASP A 130 -13.34 7.13 -16.08
N HIS A 131 -13.27 7.37 -14.76
CA HIS A 131 -13.04 8.69 -14.16
C HIS A 131 -11.65 8.81 -13.52
N ALA A 132 -10.83 7.77 -13.60
CA ALA A 132 -9.50 7.74 -13.03
C ALA A 132 -8.50 8.45 -13.94
N LYS A 133 -8.01 9.61 -13.53
CA LYS A 133 -6.95 10.33 -14.25
C LYS A 133 -5.64 9.53 -14.24
N SER A 134 -5.01 9.29 -15.38
CA SER A 134 -3.66 8.73 -15.44
C SER A 134 -2.60 9.71 -14.95
N VAL A 135 -1.56 9.22 -14.27
CA VAL A 135 -0.41 10.02 -13.82
C VAL A 135 0.90 9.30 -14.09
N VAL A 136 1.97 10.08 -14.32
CA VAL A 136 3.35 9.57 -14.41
C VAL A 136 4.11 10.09 -13.18
N ILE A 137 4.66 9.19 -12.37
CA ILE A 137 5.30 9.54 -11.09
C ILE A 137 6.50 10.45 -11.29
N ALA A 138 7.30 10.22 -12.34
CA ALA A 138 8.49 11.03 -12.66
C ALA A 138 8.13 12.51 -12.87
N ASP A 139 6.97 12.78 -13.46
CA ASP A 139 6.48 14.14 -13.71
C ASP A 139 5.83 14.78 -12.47
N ASN A 140 5.56 13.98 -11.44
CA ASN A 140 4.80 14.38 -10.26
C ASN A 140 5.59 14.28 -8.95
N LEU A 141 6.90 13.98 -8.98
CA LEU A 141 7.75 13.88 -7.78
C LEU A 141 7.77 15.16 -6.91
N ASN A 142 7.43 16.30 -7.50
CA ASN A 142 7.34 17.59 -6.81
C ASN A 142 5.89 18.08 -6.61
N ASN A 143 4.88 17.26 -6.91
CA ASN A 143 3.47 17.63 -6.82
C ASN A 143 2.99 17.61 -5.36
N LYS A 144 3.29 18.67 -4.61
CA LYS A 144 2.93 18.83 -3.20
C LYS A 144 1.43 18.89 -2.93
N ALA A 145 0.61 19.08 -3.97
CA ALA A 145 -0.84 19.01 -3.84
C ALA A 145 -1.33 17.55 -3.70
N ALA A 146 -0.57 16.57 -4.20
CA ALA A 146 -0.97 15.16 -4.22
C ALA A 146 -0.07 14.26 -3.36
N ILE A 147 1.22 14.53 -3.29
CA ILE A 147 2.18 13.73 -2.52
C ILE A 147 2.84 14.57 -1.42
N HIS A 148 3.22 13.90 -0.34
CA HIS A 148 3.86 14.56 0.79
C HIS A 148 5.29 14.97 0.46
N ASP A 149 5.80 15.99 1.15
CA ASP A 149 7.19 16.40 1.05
C ASP A 149 8.15 15.33 1.62
N PHE A 150 9.33 15.24 1.03
CA PHE A 150 10.44 14.39 1.48
C PHE A 150 11.63 15.26 1.89
N LYS A 151 12.41 14.80 2.86
CA LYS A 151 13.74 15.35 3.12
C LYS A 151 14.70 14.48 2.29
N ASN A 152 15.21 15.02 1.19
CA ASN A 152 15.94 14.34 0.11
C ASN A 152 15.00 13.56 -0.84
N PRO A 153 14.48 14.20 -1.90
CA PRO A 153 13.61 13.55 -2.88
C PRO A 153 14.37 12.44 -3.64
N PRO A 154 13.67 11.39 -4.12
CA PRO A 154 14.30 10.37 -4.95
C PRO A 154 14.96 10.99 -6.18
N GLY A 155 16.28 10.80 -6.33
CA GLY A 155 17.07 11.36 -7.44
C GLY A 155 17.98 12.53 -7.09
N GLU A 156 17.99 12.98 -5.83
CA GLU A 156 19.03 13.87 -5.25
C GLU A 156 20.03 13.09 -4.38
#